data_AF-A0A955UQA5-F1
#
_entry.id   AF-A0A955UQA5-F1
#
_cell.length_a   1.000
_cell.length_b   1.000
_cell.length_c   1.000
_cell.angle_alpha   90.00
_cell.angle_beta   90.00
_cell.angle_gamma   90.00
#
_symmetry.space_group_name_H-M   'P 1'
#
loop_
_entity.id
_entity.type
_entity.pdbx_description
1 polymer ?
#
loop_
_entity_poly.entity_id
_entity_poly.type
_entity_poly.pdbx_seq_one_letter_code
_entity_poly.pdbx_strand_id
1 'polypeptide(L)'
;YEVGGEQYVAVMAGWGGSFPLSGGEAAKAAGVHDLTGRLLVYKLGGRAKLPVHEVREREIAALPADFTPEEVQAGSDTYHRWCLVCHGPDAISGGVLPDLRQAAPEVYDSLEAIVLGGAFEGNGMPRFDRWLEPEDVAKIRTYLLARRAQMLAGDPSSPR
;
A
#
# COMPACT_ATOMS: atom_id res chain seq x y z
N TYR A 1 18.28 5.69 28.39
CA TYR A 1 19.13 4.81 29.23
C TYR A 1 20.46 5.51 29.48
N GLU A 2 21.28 5.03 30.40
CA GLU A 2 22.58 5.62 30.73
C GLU A 2 23.68 4.58 30.55
N VAL A 3 24.82 4.99 29.98
CA VAL A 3 26.03 4.16 29.88
C VAL A 3 27.23 5.05 30.22
N GLY A 4 28.00 4.66 31.25
CA GLY A 4 29.22 5.38 31.63
C GLY A 4 28.99 6.85 32.01
N GLY A 5 27.85 7.17 32.64
CA GLY A 5 27.49 8.55 32.99
C GLY A 5 26.96 9.40 31.83
N GLU A 6 26.88 8.87 30.61
CA GLU A 6 26.25 9.55 29.47
C GLU A 6 24.80 9.09 29.27
N GLN A 7 23.89 10.05 29.10
CA GLN A 7 22.48 9.78 28.80
C GLN A 7 22.26 9.54 27.30
N TYR A 8 21.45 8.53 27.00
CA TYR A 8 20.99 8.16 25.67
C TYR A 8 19.47 8.11 25.60
N VAL A 9 18.91 8.53 24.47
CA VAL A 9 17.49 8.36 24.13
C VAL A 9 17.38 7.38 22.97
N ALA A 10 16.63 6.30 23.16
CA ALA A 10 16.40 5.29 22.14
C ALA A 10 14.96 5.36 21.63
N VAL A 11 14.79 5.32 20.31
CA VAL A 11 13.50 5.33 19.62
C VAL A 11 13.46 4.19 18.63
N MET A 12 12.41 3.37 18.70
CA MET A 12 12.08 2.42 17.65
C MET A 12 11.29 3.18 16.58
N ALA A 13 11.94 3.55 15.48
CA ALA A 13 11.34 4.27 14.38
C ALA A 13 10.97 3.30 13.26
N GLY A 14 9.68 3.17 12.97
CA GLY A 14 9.17 2.34 11.88
C GLY A 14 7.72 2.71 11.58
N TRP A 15 7.45 3.03 10.32
CA TRP A 15 6.09 3.31 9.86
C TRP A 15 5.29 1.99 9.81
N GLY A 16 4.18 1.93 10.55
CA GLY A 16 3.45 0.69 10.75
C GLY A 16 2.23 0.85 11.67
N GLY A 17 1.58 -0.26 11.98
CA GLY A 17 0.32 -0.28 12.72
C GLY A 17 -0.90 -0.13 11.81
N SER A 18 -2.09 0.05 12.41
CA SER A 18 -3.36 0.08 11.67
C SER A 18 -3.52 1.31 10.78
N PHE A 19 -3.03 2.47 11.22
CA PHE A 19 -3.19 3.72 10.50
C PHE A 19 -2.63 3.69 9.06
N PRO A 20 -1.37 3.29 8.81
CA PRO A 20 -0.86 3.22 7.45
C PRO A 20 -1.45 2.11 6.57
N LEU A 21 -2.12 1.12 7.17
CA LEU A 21 -2.80 0.06 6.43
C LEU A 21 -4.17 0.51 5.93
N SER A 22 -4.97 1.18 6.78
CA SER A 22 -6.37 1.50 6.46
C SER A 22 -6.65 3.00 6.33
N GLY A 23 -5.67 3.87 6.56
CA GLY A 23 -5.84 5.33 6.61
C GLY A 23 -5.92 6.03 5.24
N GLY A 24 -5.68 5.31 4.14
CA GLY A 24 -5.90 5.83 2.79
C GLY A 24 -5.10 7.10 2.48
N GLU A 25 -5.77 8.07 1.88
CA GLU A 25 -5.18 9.37 1.53
C GLU A 25 -4.57 10.10 2.73
N ALA A 26 -5.18 9.99 3.92
CA ALA A 26 -4.65 10.62 5.13
C ALA A 26 -3.31 9.99 5.57
N ALA A 27 -3.17 8.67 5.43
CA ALA A 27 -1.91 7.99 5.70
C ALA A 27 -0.87 8.28 4.61
N LYS A 28 -1.27 8.32 3.35
CA LYS A 28 -0.39 8.69 2.22
C LYS A 28 0.15 10.11 2.37
N ALA A 29 -0.68 11.05 2.82
CA ALA A 29 -0.31 12.45 3.06
C ALA A 29 0.75 12.62 4.17
N ALA A 30 0.99 11.61 5.01
CA ALA A 30 2.09 11.63 5.97
C ALA A 30 3.48 11.61 5.29
N GLY A 31 3.56 11.26 4.00
CA GLY A 31 4.79 11.39 3.20
C GLY A 31 5.93 10.48 3.66
N VAL A 32 5.63 9.37 4.33
CA VAL A 32 6.64 8.45 4.84
C VAL A 32 7.05 7.48 3.74
N HIS A 33 8.22 7.71 3.15
CA HIS A 33 8.73 6.90 2.04
C HIS A 33 9.82 5.90 2.45
N ASP A 34 10.50 6.14 3.57
CA ASP A 34 11.48 5.19 4.13
C ASP A 34 10.79 4.31 5.18
N LEU A 35 10.50 3.08 4.77
CA LEU A 35 9.83 2.08 5.61
C LEU A 35 10.82 1.23 6.42
N THR A 36 12.12 1.55 6.37
CA THR A 36 13.15 0.80 7.08
C THR A 36 12.98 1.00 8.58
N GLY A 37 12.57 -0.05 9.28
CA GLY A 37 12.55 -0.06 10.74
C GLY A 37 13.96 0.11 11.31
N ARG A 38 14.14 1.06 12.23
CA ARG A 38 15.44 1.36 12.87
C ARG A 38 15.30 1.60 14.36
N LEU A 39 16.29 1.11 15.11
CA LEU A 39 16.58 1.61 16.45
C LEU A 39 17.47 2.85 16.32
N LEU A 40 16.91 4.02 16.59
CA LEU A 40 17.62 5.29 16.57
C LEU A 40 18.04 5.64 18.00
N VAL A 41 19.34 5.85 18.21
CA VAL A 41 19.91 6.16 19.51
C VAL A 41 20.60 7.51 19.45
N TYR A 42 20.16 8.43 20.31
CA TYR A 42 20.61 9.81 20.37
C TYR A 42 21.38 10.07 21.66
N LYS A 43 22.41 10.92 21.58
CA LYS A 43 23.08 11.54 22.74
C LYS A 43 23.52 12.96 22.40
N LEU A 44 23.80 13.77 23.42
CA LEU A 44 24.37 15.12 23.22
C LEU A 44 25.71 15.02 22.48
N GLY A 45 25.88 15.84 21.45
CA GLY A 45 27.09 15.86 20.62
C GLY A 45 27.24 14.71 19.61
N GLY A 46 26.23 13.85 19.44
CA GLY A 46 26.23 12.77 18.43
C GLY A 46 26.36 13.31 17.00
N ARG A 47 27.12 12.61 16.15
CA ARG A 47 27.42 13.02 14.76
C ARG A 47 27.12 11.95 13.71
N ALA A 48 26.49 10.85 14.11
CA ALA A 48 26.05 9.81 13.17
C ALA A 48 25.07 10.41 12.16
N LYS A 49 25.18 9.96 10.90
CA LYS A 49 24.28 10.37 9.82
C LYS A 49 23.36 9.20 9.48
N LEU A 50 22.09 9.51 9.23
CA LEU A 50 21.15 8.53 8.73
C LEU A 50 21.44 8.25 7.24
N PRO A 51 21.51 6.98 6.81
CA PRO A 51 21.57 6.66 5.39
C PRO A 51 20.35 7.21 4.64
N VAL A 52 20.57 7.79 3.47
CA VAL A 52 19.49 8.23 2.58
C VAL A 52 19.15 7.08 1.65
N HIS A 53 17.88 6.69 1.62
CA HIS A 53 17.37 5.78 0.59
C HIS A 53 16.80 6.60 -0.55
N GLU A 54 17.34 6.40 -1.75
CA GLU A 54 16.77 7.01 -2.94
C GLU A 54 15.45 6.32 -3.27
N VAL A 55 14.37 7.10 -3.26
CA VAL A 55 13.09 6.66 -3.82
C VAL A 55 13.22 6.75 -5.32
N ARG A 56 13.17 5.59 -6.00
CA ARG A 56 13.12 5.57 -7.46
C ARG A 56 11.69 5.71 -7.90
N GLU A 57 11.40 6.79 -8.61
CA GLU A 57 10.17 6.90 -9.37
C GLU A 57 10.16 5.84 -10.47
N ARG A 58 9.02 5.19 -10.64
CA ARG A 58 8.77 4.25 -11.72
C ARG A 58 7.61 4.78 -12.55
N GLU A 59 7.77 4.75 -13.85
CA GLU A 59 6.67 5.05 -14.77
C GLU A 59 5.57 3.98 -14.61
N ILE A 60 4.34 4.45 -14.43
CA ILE A 60 3.17 3.60 -14.26
C ILE A 60 2.42 3.55 -15.59
N ALA A 61 2.49 2.41 -16.27
CA ALA A 61 1.84 2.22 -17.57
C ALA A 61 0.31 2.38 -17.48
N ALA A 62 -0.29 3.10 -18.43
CA ALA A 62 -1.73 3.09 -18.59
C ALA A 62 -2.21 1.70 -19.03
N LEU A 63 -3.36 1.26 -18.51
CA LEU A 63 -4.03 0.02 -18.89
C LEU A 63 -5.47 0.34 -19.31
N PRO A 64 -6.08 -0.46 -20.20
CA PRO A 64 -7.48 -0.29 -20.56
C PRO A 64 -8.40 -0.35 -19.33
N ALA A 65 -9.31 0.61 -19.23
CA ALA A 65 -10.28 0.72 -18.16
C ALA A 65 -11.59 1.31 -18.70
N ASP A 66 -12.25 0.56 -19.58
CA ASP A 66 -13.58 0.89 -20.11
C ASP A 66 -14.59 0.03 -19.36
N PHE A 67 -15.10 0.56 -18.25
CA PHE A 67 -16.02 -0.12 -17.34
C PHE A 67 -17.19 0.80 -17.04
N THR A 68 -18.38 0.23 -16.88
CA THR A 68 -19.54 1.02 -16.46
C THR A 68 -19.43 1.41 -14.99
N PRO A 69 -20.08 2.51 -14.55
CA PRO A 69 -20.11 2.88 -13.14
C PRO A 69 -20.61 1.74 -12.22
N GLU A 70 -21.55 0.92 -12.70
CA GLU A 70 -22.10 -0.22 -11.97
C GLU A 70 -21.07 -1.34 -11.79
N GLU A 71 -20.26 -1.63 -12.81
CA GLU A 71 -19.17 -2.61 -12.71
C GLU A 71 -18.10 -2.16 -11.73
N VAL A 72 -17.75 -0.87 -11.78
CA VAL A 72 -16.79 -0.26 -10.84
C VAL A 72 -17.34 -0.29 -9.42
N GLN A 73 -18.63 0.00 -9.22
CA GLN A 73 -19.26 -0.04 -7.90
C GLN A 73 -19.30 -1.46 -7.33
N ALA A 74 -19.66 -2.46 -8.13
CA ALA A 74 -19.67 -3.86 -7.69
C ALA A 74 -18.27 -4.33 -7.26
N GLY A 75 -17.23 -3.94 -8.01
CA GLY A 75 -15.84 -4.19 -7.62
C GLY A 75 -15.40 -3.43 -6.39
N SER A 76 -15.86 -2.19 -6.22
CA SER A 76 -15.62 -1.38 -5.02
C SER A 76 -16.18 -2.06 -3.78
N ASP A 77 -17.42 -2.55 -3.82
CA ASP A 77 -18.05 -3.20 -2.68
C ASP A 77 -17.29 -4.45 -2.23
N THR A 78 -16.88 -5.30 -3.19
CA THR A 78 -16.07 -6.48 -2.91
C THR A 78 -14.69 -6.11 -2.36
N TYR A 79 -14.00 -5.17 -2.99
CA TYR A 79 -12.69 -4.70 -2.54
C TYR A 79 -12.74 -4.14 -1.12
N HIS A 80 -13.74 -3.30 -0.82
CA HIS A 80 -13.86 -2.69 0.49
C HIS A 80 -14.13 -3.74 1.57
N ARG A 81 -14.93 -4.76 1.27
CA ARG A 81 -15.19 -5.81 2.25
C ARG A 81 -13.95 -6.63 2.62
N TRP A 82 -13.04 -6.88 1.68
CA TRP A 82 -11.98 -7.88 1.85
C TRP A 82 -10.56 -7.32 1.86
N CYS A 83 -10.32 -6.20 1.19
CA CYS A 83 -8.98 -5.71 0.87
C CYS A 83 -8.62 -4.40 1.57
N LEU A 84 -9.61 -3.52 1.86
CA LEU A 84 -9.35 -2.15 2.34
C LEU A 84 -8.52 -2.10 3.63
N VAL A 85 -8.69 -3.10 4.50
CA VAL A 85 -8.07 -3.08 5.83
C VAL A 85 -6.54 -3.13 5.73
N CYS A 86 -6.01 -3.69 4.65
CA CYS A 86 -4.57 -3.79 4.38
C CYS A 86 -4.10 -2.85 3.26
N HIS A 87 -4.87 -2.75 2.18
CA HIS A 87 -4.48 -1.99 0.97
C HIS A 87 -5.07 -0.58 0.90
N GLY A 88 -5.76 -0.16 1.96
CA GLY A 88 -6.38 1.15 2.10
C GLY A 88 -7.71 1.31 1.36
N PRO A 89 -8.54 2.27 1.78
CA PRO A 89 -9.73 2.68 1.05
C PRO A 89 -9.34 3.21 -0.33
N ASP A 90 -10.21 3.07 -1.31
CA ASP A 90 -9.94 3.55 -2.67
C ASP A 90 -8.69 2.95 -3.37
N ALA A 91 -8.21 1.83 -2.83
CA ALA A 91 -6.92 1.22 -3.15
C ALA A 91 -5.71 2.16 -2.94
N ILE A 92 -5.85 3.15 -2.07
CA ILE A 92 -4.79 4.09 -1.69
C ILE A 92 -4.02 3.51 -0.51
N SER A 93 -2.83 2.96 -0.77
CA SER A 93 -1.95 2.51 0.31
C SER A 93 -1.33 3.69 1.08
N GLY A 94 -1.21 3.56 2.40
CA GLY A 94 -0.43 4.47 3.25
C GLY A 94 1.08 4.20 3.22
N GLY A 95 1.55 3.33 2.33
CA GLY A 95 2.96 3.09 2.02
C GLY A 95 3.53 1.81 2.61
N VAL A 96 2.99 1.28 3.71
CA VAL A 96 3.53 0.07 4.38
C VAL A 96 3.30 -1.23 3.60
N LEU A 97 2.24 -1.29 2.78
CA LEU A 97 1.95 -2.38 1.86
C LEU A 97 1.89 -1.85 0.42
N PRO A 98 1.98 -2.72 -0.60
CA PRO A 98 1.91 -2.28 -1.99
C PRO A 98 0.63 -1.48 -2.32
N ASP A 99 0.79 -0.36 -3.02
CA ASP A 99 -0.33 0.35 -3.65
C ASP A 99 -0.77 -0.42 -4.90
N LEU A 100 -1.93 -1.06 -4.83
CA LEU A 100 -2.43 -1.95 -5.88
C LEU A 100 -2.76 -1.21 -7.18
N ARG A 101 -2.96 0.12 -7.14
CA ARG A 101 -3.15 0.94 -8.35
C ARG A 101 -1.87 1.09 -9.14
N GLN A 102 -0.73 0.96 -8.47
CA GLN A 102 0.60 1.08 -9.03
C GLN A 102 1.22 -0.29 -9.37
N ALA A 103 0.50 -1.40 -9.22
CA ALA A 103 1.02 -2.73 -9.51
C ALA A 103 1.49 -2.87 -10.97
N ALA A 104 2.41 -3.80 -11.21
CA ALA A 104 2.81 -4.13 -12.58
C ALA A 104 1.63 -4.81 -13.33
N PRO A 105 1.51 -4.66 -14.66
CA PRO A 105 0.40 -5.24 -15.43
C PRO A 105 0.16 -6.73 -15.14
N GLU A 106 1.23 -7.50 -15.02
CA GLU A 106 1.21 -8.96 -14.81
C GLU A 106 0.59 -9.35 -13.46
N VAL A 107 0.59 -8.44 -12.48
CA VAL A 107 -0.06 -8.66 -11.17
C VAL A 107 -1.58 -8.71 -11.35
N TYR A 108 -2.16 -7.87 -12.19
CA TYR A 108 -3.60 -7.88 -12.45
C TYR A 108 -4.05 -9.17 -13.15
N ASP A 109 -3.19 -9.75 -13.99
CA ASP A 109 -3.46 -11.02 -14.68
C ASP A 109 -3.26 -12.23 -13.75
N SER A 110 -2.49 -12.06 -12.68
CA SER A 110 -2.21 -13.10 -11.69
C SER A 110 -3.15 -13.06 -10.48
N LEU A 111 -4.15 -12.18 -10.44
CA LEU A 111 -4.95 -11.94 -9.23
C LEU A 111 -5.63 -13.20 -8.70
N GLU A 112 -6.11 -14.11 -9.55
CA GLU A 112 -6.69 -15.38 -9.07
C GLU A 112 -5.66 -16.25 -8.36
N ALA A 113 -4.45 -16.37 -8.91
CA ALA A 113 -3.36 -17.11 -8.27
C ALA A 113 -2.93 -16.47 -6.93
N ILE A 114 -3.05 -15.15 -6.81
CA ILE A 114 -2.72 -14.42 -5.58
C ILE A 114 -3.83 -14.57 -4.54
N VAL A 115 -5.07 -14.20 -4.91
CA VAL A 115 -6.21 -14.07 -4.00
C VAL A 115 -6.83 -15.43 -3.68
N LEU A 116 -6.94 -16.33 -4.65
CA LEU A 116 -7.53 -17.67 -4.46
C LEU A 116 -6.44 -18.75 -4.36
N GLY A 117 -5.34 -18.61 -5.10
CA GLY A 117 -4.26 -19.60 -5.14
C GLY A 117 -3.21 -19.46 -4.03
N GLY A 118 -3.21 -18.34 -3.29
CA GLY A 118 -2.28 -18.13 -2.18
C GLY A 118 -0.83 -17.88 -2.59
N ALA A 119 -0.57 -17.45 -3.83
CA ALA A 119 0.80 -17.25 -4.35
C ALA A 119 1.68 -16.31 -3.49
N PHE A 120 1.08 -15.44 -2.67
CA PHE A 120 1.77 -14.52 -1.76
C PHE A 120 1.49 -14.79 -0.27
N GLU A 121 0.96 -15.97 0.09
CA GLU A 121 0.72 -16.33 1.51
C GLU A 121 1.99 -16.26 2.35
N GLY A 122 3.12 -16.71 1.80
CA GLY A 122 4.43 -16.63 2.46
C GLY A 122 4.89 -15.19 2.76
N ASN A 123 4.31 -14.20 2.09
CA ASN A 123 4.59 -12.77 2.29
C ASN A 123 3.50 -12.09 3.14
N GLY A 124 2.52 -12.84 3.65
CA GLY A 124 1.44 -12.33 4.48
C GLY A 124 0.18 -11.88 3.74
N MET A 125 0.07 -12.07 2.41
CA MET A 125 -1.18 -11.86 1.68
C MET A 125 -2.09 -13.08 1.86
N PRO A 126 -3.24 -12.98 2.55
CA PRO A 126 -4.08 -14.13 2.81
C PRO A 126 -4.67 -14.74 1.54
N ARG A 127 -4.93 -16.04 1.59
CA ARG A 127 -5.76 -16.74 0.60
C ARG A 127 -7.24 -16.65 0.98
N PHE A 128 -8.07 -16.32 0.00
CA PHE A 128 -9.49 -16.04 0.16
C PHE A 128 -10.41 -17.05 -0.54
N ASP A 129 -9.88 -18.19 -1.01
CA ASP A 129 -10.60 -19.28 -1.69
C ASP A 129 -11.78 -19.88 -0.90
N ARG A 130 -11.85 -19.61 0.40
CA ARG A 130 -12.99 -19.98 1.25
C ARG A 130 -14.19 -19.04 1.11
N TRP A 131 -13.99 -17.81 0.66
CA TRP A 131 -15.01 -16.76 0.69
C TRP A 131 -15.22 -16.03 -0.62
N LEU A 132 -14.25 -16.09 -1.53
CA LEU A 132 -14.28 -15.45 -2.83
C LEU A 132 -14.18 -16.50 -3.93
N GLU A 133 -14.86 -16.22 -5.03
CA GLU A 133 -14.82 -17.01 -6.26
C GLU A 133 -14.13 -16.22 -7.39
N PRO A 134 -13.78 -16.84 -8.53
CA PRO A 134 -13.15 -16.13 -9.65
C PRO A 134 -13.90 -14.88 -10.12
N GLU A 135 -15.23 -14.89 -10.05
CA GLU A 135 -16.06 -13.72 -10.40
C GLU A 135 -15.81 -12.52 -9.45
N ASP A 136 -15.58 -12.77 -8.16
CA ASP A 136 -15.27 -11.71 -7.20
C ASP A 136 -13.88 -11.12 -7.47
N VAL A 137 -12.93 -11.96 -7.87
CA VAL A 137 -11.59 -11.52 -8.27
C VAL A 137 -11.66 -10.66 -9.53
N ALA A 138 -12.49 -11.03 -10.50
CA ALA A 138 -12.73 -10.22 -11.69
C ALA A 138 -13.31 -8.84 -11.35
N LYS A 139 -14.28 -8.78 -10.42
CA LYS A 139 -14.83 -7.51 -9.90
C LYS A 139 -13.75 -6.66 -9.24
N ILE A 140 -12.91 -7.25 -8.38
CA ILE A 140 -11.78 -6.55 -7.76
C ILE A 140 -10.81 -6.01 -8.83
N ARG A 141 -10.49 -6.81 -9.86
CA ARG A 141 -9.62 -6.39 -10.97
C ARG A 141 -10.17 -5.17 -11.68
N THR A 142 -11.47 -5.19 -12.03
CA THR A 142 -12.18 -4.05 -12.64
C THR A 142 -12.03 -2.79 -11.80
N TYR A 143 -12.30 -2.89 -10.50
CA TYR A 143 -12.18 -1.75 -9.59
C TYR A 143 -10.74 -1.22 -9.50
N LEU A 144 -9.74 -2.09 -9.36
CA LEU A 144 -8.33 -1.67 -9.29
C LEU A 144 -7.87 -0.97 -10.57
N LEU A 145 -8.28 -1.46 -11.74
CA LEU A 145 -7.96 -0.84 -13.03
C LEU A 145 -8.65 0.52 -13.20
N ALA A 146 -9.91 0.65 -12.75
CA ALA A 146 -10.60 1.94 -12.73
C ALA A 146 -9.90 2.95 -11.81
N ARG A 147 -9.51 2.54 -10.59
CA ARG A 147 -8.75 3.38 -9.64
C ARG A 147 -7.37 3.75 -10.17
N ARG A 148 -6.70 2.85 -10.91
CA ARG A 148 -5.44 3.15 -11.62
C ARG A 148 -5.65 4.21 -12.69
N ALA A 149 -6.67 4.07 -13.53
CA ALA A 149 -6.96 5.04 -14.59
C ALA A 149 -7.27 6.42 -14.00
N GLN A 150 -8.06 6.49 -12.93
CA GLN A 150 -8.34 7.74 -12.21
C GLN A 150 -7.07 8.38 -11.62
N MET A 151 -6.20 7.58 -11.00
CA MET A 151 -4.91 8.06 -10.46
C MET A 151 -4.04 8.68 -11.57
N LEU A 152 -3.96 8.04 -12.74
CA LEU A 152 -3.16 8.51 -13.87
C LEU A 152 -3.75 9.74 -14.57
N ALA A 153 -5.08 9.87 -14.60
CA ALA A 153 -5.76 11.06 -15.11
C ALA A 153 -5.55 12.30 -14.23
N GLY A 154 -5.03 12.12 -13.01
CA GLY A 154 -4.93 13.15 -11.98
C GLY A 154 -6.27 13.29 -11.25
N ASP A 155 -6.26 13.11 -9.94
CA ASP A 155 -7.41 13.42 -9.11
C ASP A 155 -7.58 14.96 -9.06
N PRO A 156 -8.71 15.54 -9.53
CA PRO A 156 -8.95 16.98 -9.44
C PRO A 156 -8.97 17.52 -7.99
N SER A 157 -8.94 16.64 -6.97
CA SER A 157 -8.93 17.00 -5.56
C SER A 157 -7.56 16.94 -4.86
N SER A 158 -6.47 16.54 -5.54
CA SER A 158 -5.13 16.56 -4.94
C SER A 158 -4.49 17.95 -5.07
N PRO A 159 -4.10 18.62 -3.96
CA PRO A 159 -3.33 19.85 -4.06
C PRO A 159 -1.94 19.54 -4.68
N ARG A 160 -1.50 20.44 -5.57
CA ARG A 160 -0.13 20.50 -6.07
C ARG A 160 0.84 20.89 -4.96
#